data_AF-A0A7R9UW81-F1
#
_entry.id   AF-A0A7R9UW81-F1
#
_cell.length_a   1.000
_cell.length_b   1.000
_cell.length_c   1.000
_cell.angle_alpha   90.00
_cell.angle_beta   90.00
_cell.angle_gamma   90.00
#
_symmetry.space_group_name_H-M   'P 1'
#
loop_
_entity.id
_entity.type
_entity.pdbx_description
1 polymer ?
#
loop_
_entity_poly.entity_id
_entity_poly.type
_entity_poly.pdbx_seq_one_letter_code
_entity_poly.pdbx_strand_id
1 'polypeptide(L)'
;PHFREGSVDPKAVAQQLGDLASTPGMDMSMLEQGTVETFPLTRPSEANGHAAVTLYLDECGVLKNKPRNERASRLAAECGHASPFHGDIFVAREQLLGPGRRHLADFTLADMSSSAKWMADAAVANYEHMVATKKMHAQMGSSFQHINLGDGEEGAGLPSGQTDAYSWTQTKSEVEIRVPLPSGAKARDCKVKFGGTSLSVAVAGAAAVLDSASLHDKVRPDECTWSVSGDGDERALIVTLEKASEGTWRELLAAQAR
;
A
#
# COMPACT_ATOMS: atom_id res chain seq x y z
N PRO A 1 25.12 32.14 -2.70
CA PRO A 1 24.35 31.03 -2.09
C PRO A 1 24.32 29.82 -3.04
N HIS A 2 25.35 28.96 -2.93
CA HIS A 2 25.49 27.75 -3.73
C HIS A 2 24.82 26.58 -2.99
N PHE A 3 23.86 25.92 -3.65
CA PHE A 3 23.29 24.67 -3.17
C PHE A 3 24.30 23.53 -3.42
N ARG A 4 24.64 22.78 -2.37
CA ARG A 4 25.46 21.57 -2.44
C ARG A 4 24.58 20.38 -2.84
N GLU A 5 24.99 19.65 -3.87
CA GLU A 5 24.44 18.33 -4.23
C GLU A 5 24.65 17.36 -3.05
N GLY A 6 23.57 16.77 -2.57
CA GLY A 6 23.60 15.66 -1.62
C GLY A 6 24.02 14.39 -2.36
N SER A 7 25.32 14.07 -2.28
CA SER A 7 25.86 12.78 -2.68
C SER A 7 25.31 11.69 -1.76
N VAL A 8 24.37 10.87 -2.26
CA VAL A 8 23.96 9.63 -1.58
C VAL A 8 25.09 8.62 -1.75
N ASP A 9 25.64 8.13 -0.63
CA ASP A 9 26.76 7.19 -0.61
C ASP A 9 26.33 5.83 -1.21
N PRO A 10 26.91 5.41 -2.35
CA PRO A 10 26.56 4.16 -3.02
C PRO A 10 26.74 2.91 -2.14
N LYS A 11 27.58 2.99 -1.10
CA LYS A 11 27.82 1.88 -0.17
C LYS A 11 26.67 1.69 0.83
N ALA A 12 25.99 2.77 1.21
CA ALA A 12 24.83 2.69 2.11
C ALA A 12 23.64 2.02 1.41
N VAL A 13 23.45 2.32 0.12
CA VAL A 13 22.41 1.68 -0.72
C VAL A 13 22.71 0.20 -0.93
N ALA A 14 23.98 -0.16 -1.18
CA ALA A 14 24.40 -1.56 -1.33
C ALA A 14 24.26 -2.38 -0.03
N GLN A 15 24.46 -1.77 1.13
CA GLN A 15 24.31 -2.43 2.42
C GLN A 15 22.83 -2.66 2.77
N GLN A 16 21.96 -1.70 2.45
CA GLN A 16 20.51 -1.83 2.62
C GLN A 16 19.90 -2.86 1.65
N LEU A 17 20.51 -3.08 0.48
CA LEU A 17 20.17 -4.15 -0.47
C LEU A 17 20.64 -5.54 -0.01
N GLY A 18 21.70 -5.63 0.81
CA GLY A 18 22.19 -6.89 1.36
C GLY A 18 21.32 -7.45 2.50
N ASP A 19 20.67 -6.57 3.26
CA ASP A 19 19.86 -6.95 4.42
C ASP A 19 18.47 -7.50 4.01
N LEU A 20 17.89 -7.01 2.90
CA LEU A 20 16.66 -7.55 2.31
C LEU A 20 16.84 -8.96 1.72
N ALA A 21 18.04 -9.29 1.25
CA ALA A 21 18.35 -10.62 0.73
C ALA A 21 18.63 -11.66 1.83
N SER A 22 18.76 -11.23 3.09
CA SER A 22 19.23 -12.07 4.20
C SER A 22 18.15 -12.42 5.22
N THR A 23 16.88 -12.05 4.98
CA THR A 23 15.78 -12.31 5.92
C THR A 23 15.36 -13.79 5.88
N PRO A 24 15.60 -14.60 6.93
CA PRO A 24 15.23 -16.01 6.90
C PRO A 24 13.72 -16.14 7.13
N GLY A 25 12.99 -16.65 6.13
CA GLY A 25 11.55 -16.90 6.22
C GLY A 25 10.70 -16.35 5.07
N MET A 26 11.30 -15.76 4.03
CA MET A 26 10.56 -15.50 2.78
C MET A 26 10.08 -16.84 2.19
N ASP A 27 8.77 -16.97 2.07
CA ASP A 27 8.15 -18.11 1.42
C ASP A 27 8.49 -18.06 -0.09
N MET A 28 9.36 -18.98 -0.52
CA MET A 28 9.79 -19.12 -1.91
C MET A 28 8.61 -19.45 -2.86
N SER A 29 7.43 -19.81 -2.34
CA SER A 29 6.22 -20.00 -3.13
C SER A 29 5.77 -18.73 -3.87
N MET A 30 6.05 -17.53 -3.32
CA MET A 30 5.74 -16.25 -3.96
C MET A 30 6.59 -16.02 -5.22
N LEU A 31 7.75 -16.69 -5.36
CA LEU A 31 8.57 -16.60 -6.58
C LEU A 31 7.94 -17.35 -7.76
N GLU A 32 7.13 -18.37 -7.47
CA GLU A 32 6.46 -19.22 -8.46
C GLU A 32 5.12 -18.63 -8.91
N GLN A 33 4.44 -17.88 -8.04
CA GLN A 33 3.23 -17.14 -8.38
C GLN A 33 3.61 -15.74 -8.90
N GLY A 34 3.58 -15.53 -10.21
CA GLY A 34 3.79 -14.21 -10.79
C GLY A 34 2.63 -13.27 -10.44
N THR A 35 2.74 -12.54 -9.34
CA THR A 35 1.83 -11.44 -8.98
C THR A 35 2.23 -10.18 -9.73
N VAL A 36 1.24 -9.47 -10.27
CA VAL A 36 1.43 -8.19 -10.94
C VAL A 36 1.09 -7.08 -9.95
N GLU A 37 2.06 -6.27 -9.60
CA GLU A 37 1.86 -5.02 -8.87
C GLU A 37 1.57 -3.88 -9.83
N THR A 38 0.91 -2.86 -9.31
CA THR A 38 0.62 -1.62 -10.01
C THR A 38 1.22 -0.43 -9.28
N PHE A 39 1.85 0.47 -10.02
CA PHE A 39 2.40 1.71 -9.47
C PHE A 39 1.89 2.91 -10.26
N PRO A 40 0.99 3.76 -9.69
CA PRO A 40 0.43 4.89 -10.41
C PRO A 40 1.48 6.01 -10.58
N LEU A 41 1.78 6.37 -11.83
CA LEU A 41 2.58 7.56 -12.16
C LEU A 41 1.75 8.84 -12.09
N THR A 42 0.47 8.76 -12.44
CA THR A 42 -0.49 9.84 -12.24
C THR A 42 -1.85 9.24 -11.92
N ARG A 43 -2.59 9.90 -11.02
CA ARG A 43 -3.93 9.50 -10.60
C ARG A 43 -4.99 10.26 -11.39
N PRO A 44 -6.18 9.70 -11.61
CA PRO A 44 -7.28 10.44 -12.20
C PRO A 44 -7.57 11.70 -11.36
N SER A 45 -7.62 12.85 -12.01
CA SER A 45 -8.01 14.10 -11.38
C SER A 45 -8.72 14.99 -12.39
N GLU A 46 -9.51 15.96 -11.94
CA GLU A 46 -10.10 16.95 -12.85
C GLU A 46 -9.00 17.69 -13.65
N ALA A 47 -7.83 17.93 -13.03
CA ALA A 47 -6.72 18.66 -13.63
C ALA A 47 -6.08 17.94 -14.83
N ASN A 48 -6.10 16.61 -14.86
CA ASN A 48 -5.58 15.81 -15.97
C ASN A 48 -6.70 15.18 -16.82
N GLY A 49 -7.93 15.67 -16.67
CA GLY A 49 -9.08 15.16 -17.39
C GLY A 49 -9.44 13.73 -17.03
N HIS A 50 -9.15 13.28 -15.80
CA HIS A 50 -9.39 11.94 -15.28
C HIS A 50 -8.58 10.81 -15.94
N ALA A 51 -7.38 11.15 -16.45
CA ALA A 51 -6.45 10.16 -16.97
C ALA A 51 -5.54 9.61 -15.86
N ALA A 52 -5.39 8.30 -15.80
CA ALA A 52 -4.37 7.59 -15.02
C ALA A 52 -3.29 7.04 -15.94
N VAL A 53 -2.05 7.06 -15.49
CA VAL A 53 -0.95 6.31 -16.12
C VAL A 53 -0.33 5.44 -15.03
N THR A 54 -0.31 4.13 -15.26
CA THR A 54 0.07 3.13 -14.25
C THR A 54 1.14 2.21 -14.81
N LEU A 55 2.16 1.93 -13.98
CA LEU A 55 3.15 0.90 -14.25
C LEU A 55 2.63 -0.44 -13.74
N TYR A 56 2.86 -1.50 -14.49
CA TYR A 56 2.60 -2.88 -14.09
C TYR A 56 3.94 -3.61 -14.02
N LEU A 57 4.22 -4.23 -12.87
CA LEU A 57 5.51 -4.83 -12.58
C LEU A 57 5.36 -6.17 -11.84
N ASP A 58 6.40 -6.98 -11.87
CA ASP A 58 6.51 -8.18 -11.05
C ASP A 58 7.03 -7.77 -9.66
N GLU A 59 6.22 -8.00 -8.61
CA GLU A 59 6.55 -7.69 -7.21
C GLU A 59 7.87 -8.34 -6.77
N CYS A 60 8.18 -9.49 -7.37
CA CYS A 60 9.38 -10.26 -7.06
C CYS A 60 10.57 -9.91 -7.96
N GLY A 61 10.54 -8.82 -8.73
CA GLY A 61 11.62 -8.47 -9.68
C GLY A 61 13.02 -8.44 -9.02
N VAL A 62 13.11 -7.86 -7.82
CA VAL A 62 14.37 -7.83 -7.03
C VAL A 62 14.76 -9.23 -6.55
N LEU A 63 13.80 -9.98 -6.01
CA LEU A 63 14.03 -11.34 -5.47
C LEU A 63 14.42 -12.34 -6.57
N LYS A 64 13.88 -12.14 -7.77
CA LYS A 64 14.22 -12.88 -9.00
C LYS A 64 15.54 -12.40 -9.63
N ASN A 65 16.29 -11.52 -8.95
CA ASN A 65 17.56 -10.95 -9.39
C ASN A 65 17.48 -10.33 -10.81
N LYS A 66 16.35 -9.69 -11.12
CA LYS A 66 16.15 -9.04 -12.42
C LYS A 66 16.99 -7.76 -12.51
N PRO A 67 17.51 -7.42 -13.69
CA PRO A 67 18.27 -6.19 -13.87
C PRO A 67 17.41 -4.97 -13.56
N ARG A 68 18.04 -3.92 -13.06
CA ARG A 68 17.39 -2.62 -12.84
C ARG A 68 16.91 -2.04 -14.17
N ASN A 69 15.68 -1.55 -14.17
CA ASN A 69 15.06 -0.88 -15.31
C ASN A 69 15.21 0.64 -15.18
N GLU A 70 16.35 1.16 -15.64
CA GLU A 70 16.66 2.60 -15.58
C GLU A 70 15.63 3.46 -16.35
N ARG A 71 15.03 2.90 -17.40
CA ARG A 71 14.00 3.63 -18.17
C ARG A 71 12.74 3.83 -17.35
N ALA A 72 12.24 2.79 -16.70
CA ALA A 72 11.05 2.87 -15.85
C ALA A 72 11.32 3.74 -14.60
N SER A 73 12.48 3.57 -13.96
CA SER A 73 12.88 4.41 -12.83
C SER A 73 13.00 5.87 -13.20
N ARG A 74 13.55 6.20 -14.37
CA ARG A 74 13.62 7.58 -14.85
C ARG A 74 12.24 8.15 -15.17
N LEU A 75 11.37 7.38 -15.82
CA LEU A 75 9.99 7.80 -16.10
C LEU A 75 9.24 8.14 -14.81
N ALA A 76 9.37 7.31 -13.78
CA ALA A 76 8.78 7.56 -12.48
C ALA A 76 9.39 8.78 -11.77
N ALA A 77 10.71 8.96 -11.86
CA ALA A 77 11.41 10.13 -11.34
C ALA A 77 10.94 11.44 -11.99
N GLU A 78 10.73 11.43 -13.31
CA GLU A 78 10.18 12.58 -14.03
C GLU A 78 8.73 12.87 -13.62
N CYS A 79 8.00 11.87 -13.11
CA CYS A 79 6.67 12.04 -12.49
C CYS A 79 6.74 12.33 -10.97
N GLY A 80 7.92 12.56 -10.39
CA GLY A 80 8.08 12.91 -8.97
C GLY A 80 8.20 11.72 -7.99
N HIS A 81 8.45 10.51 -8.47
CA HIS A 81 8.64 9.31 -7.65
C HIS A 81 10.10 8.87 -7.59
N ALA A 82 10.59 8.45 -6.41
CA ALA A 82 11.96 8.00 -6.21
C ALA A 82 12.14 6.46 -6.16
N SER A 83 11.28 5.71 -6.85
CA SER A 83 11.24 4.25 -6.77
C SER A 83 12.18 3.56 -7.78
N PRO A 84 13.06 2.64 -7.33
CA PRO A 84 13.82 1.79 -8.23
C PRO A 84 12.95 0.62 -8.75
N PHE A 85 12.91 0.42 -10.07
CA PHE A 85 12.16 -0.69 -10.69
C PHE A 85 13.11 -1.72 -11.29
N HIS A 86 12.72 -2.99 -11.26
CA HIS A 86 13.53 -4.12 -11.73
C HIS A 86 12.72 -5.01 -12.65
N GLY A 87 13.37 -5.55 -13.68
CA GLY A 87 12.74 -6.40 -14.67
C GLY A 87 11.87 -5.65 -15.68
N ASP A 88 10.93 -6.38 -16.26
CA ASP A 88 10.01 -5.87 -17.27
C ASP A 88 8.91 -5.05 -16.61
N ILE A 89 8.69 -3.86 -17.15
CA ILE A 89 7.69 -2.92 -16.67
C ILE A 89 6.81 -2.55 -17.85
N PHE A 90 5.50 -2.70 -17.67
CA PHE A 90 4.50 -2.31 -18.64
C PHE A 90 3.83 -1.02 -18.20
N VAL A 91 3.39 -0.21 -19.15
CA VAL A 91 2.73 1.07 -18.86
C VAL A 91 1.37 1.05 -19.54
N ALA A 92 0.32 1.41 -18.82
CA ALA A 92 -1.00 1.62 -19.39
C ALA A 92 -1.53 2.99 -19.04
N ARG A 93 -2.35 3.54 -19.95
CA ARG A 93 -3.15 4.74 -19.69
C ARG A 93 -4.61 4.34 -19.60
N GLU A 94 -5.26 4.75 -18.53
CA GLU A 94 -6.70 4.56 -18.34
C GLU A 94 -7.38 5.91 -18.26
N GLN A 95 -8.55 6.00 -18.85
CA GLN A 95 -9.43 7.16 -18.80
C GLN A 95 -10.62 6.80 -17.91
N LEU A 96 -10.77 7.51 -16.80
CA LEU A 96 -11.93 7.36 -15.94
C LEU A 96 -13.08 8.20 -16.52
N LEU A 97 -14.15 7.54 -16.94
CA LEU A 97 -15.32 8.12 -17.60
C LEU A 97 -16.50 8.35 -16.63
N GLY A 98 -16.30 8.04 -15.35
CA GLY A 98 -17.30 8.10 -14.28
C GLY A 98 -17.03 7.03 -13.22
N PRO A 99 -17.87 6.96 -12.16
CA PRO A 99 -17.66 6.01 -11.06
C PRO A 99 -17.56 4.56 -11.57
N GLY A 100 -16.41 3.92 -11.35
CA GLY A 100 -16.14 2.53 -11.75
C GLY A 100 -16.03 2.26 -13.26
N ARG A 101 -16.15 3.28 -14.13
CA ARG A 101 -16.03 3.11 -15.58
C ARG A 101 -14.66 3.58 -16.07
N ARG A 102 -13.82 2.62 -16.42
CA ARG A 102 -12.48 2.84 -16.96
C ARG A 102 -12.43 2.44 -18.42
N HIS A 103 -11.71 3.21 -19.22
CA HIS A 103 -11.45 2.90 -20.61
C HIS A 103 -9.94 2.94 -20.85
N LEU A 104 -9.39 1.87 -21.43
CA LEU A 104 -7.99 1.86 -21.83
C LEU A 104 -7.80 2.87 -22.97
N ALA A 105 -6.95 3.86 -22.76
CA ALA A 105 -6.59 4.83 -23.77
C ALA A 105 -5.25 4.45 -24.39
N ASP A 106 -5.06 4.80 -25.67
CA ASP A 106 -3.79 4.58 -26.36
C ASP A 106 -2.64 5.20 -25.57
N PHE A 107 -1.48 4.56 -25.50
CA PHE A 107 -0.27 5.16 -24.92
C PHE A 107 0.87 4.93 -25.90
N THR A 108 1.34 6.01 -26.50
CA THR A 108 2.28 5.97 -27.62
C THR A 108 3.70 6.30 -27.16
N LEU A 109 4.69 6.08 -28.03
CA LEU A 109 6.07 6.47 -27.76
C LEU A 109 6.23 7.99 -27.54
N ALA A 110 5.35 8.82 -28.12
CA ALA A 110 5.36 10.26 -27.89
C ALA A 110 5.01 10.60 -26.44
N ASP A 111 4.13 9.80 -25.82
CA ASP A 111 3.76 9.94 -24.42
C ASP A 111 4.92 9.56 -23.47
N MET A 112 5.97 8.88 -23.96
CA MET A 112 7.19 8.58 -23.19
C MET A 112 8.28 9.66 -23.28
N SER A 113 8.03 10.77 -23.97
CA SER A 113 8.99 11.87 -24.04
C SER A 113 9.10 12.62 -22.71
N SER A 114 10.31 12.92 -22.24
CA SER A 114 10.52 13.71 -21.02
C SER A 114 9.96 15.14 -21.09
N SER A 115 9.55 15.59 -22.29
CA SER A 115 8.85 16.85 -22.53
C SER A 115 7.32 16.72 -22.58
N ALA A 116 6.77 15.52 -22.40
CA ALA A 116 5.33 15.31 -22.43
C ALA A 116 4.69 16.03 -21.25
N LYS A 117 3.71 16.88 -21.55
CA LYS A 117 3.05 17.74 -20.57
C LYS A 117 2.48 16.95 -19.37
N TRP A 118 1.94 15.76 -19.63
CA TRP A 118 1.34 14.94 -18.58
C TRP A 118 2.33 14.53 -17.49
N MET A 119 3.62 14.33 -17.79
CA MET A 119 4.64 13.98 -16.78
C MET A 119 4.94 15.15 -15.86
N ALA A 120 5.05 16.36 -16.42
CA ALA A 120 5.25 17.58 -15.64
C ALA A 120 4.04 17.85 -14.73
N ASP A 121 2.83 17.70 -15.26
CA ASP A 121 1.60 17.83 -14.49
C ASP A 121 1.51 16.74 -13.40
N ALA A 122 1.90 15.50 -13.71
CA ALA A 122 1.98 14.41 -12.75
C ALA A 122 2.95 14.71 -11.62
N ALA A 123 4.15 15.23 -11.92
CA ALA A 123 5.14 15.59 -10.91
C ALA A 123 4.60 16.65 -9.92
N VAL A 124 3.89 17.66 -10.43
CA VAL A 124 3.26 18.69 -9.60
C VAL A 124 2.16 18.06 -8.73
N ALA A 125 1.24 17.30 -9.33
CA ALA A 125 0.14 16.66 -8.60
C ALA A 125 0.64 15.67 -7.54
N ASN A 126 1.67 14.88 -7.85
CA ASN A 126 2.27 13.93 -6.93
C ASN A 126 3.02 14.65 -5.79
N TYR A 127 3.68 15.77 -6.06
CA TYR A 127 4.30 16.60 -5.03
C TYR A 127 3.25 17.21 -4.10
N GLU A 128 2.18 17.79 -4.65
CA GLU A 128 1.06 18.35 -3.87
C GLU A 128 0.40 17.28 -3.01
N HIS A 129 0.15 16.11 -3.59
CA HIS A 129 -0.36 14.95 -2.86
C HIS A 129 0.61 14.56 -1.73
N MET A 130 1.91 14.43 -2.01
CA MET A 130 2.91 14.11 -0.97
C MET A 130 2.93 15.17 0.14
N VAL A 131 2.86 16.46 -0.19
CA VAL A 131 2.83 17.56 0.80
C VAL A 131 1.55 17.52 1.61
N ALA A 132 0.40 17.32 0.98
CA ALA A 132 -0.89 17.17 1.65
C ALA A 132 -0.88 15.95 2.59
N THR A 133 -0.42 14.80 2.10
CA THR A 133 -0.25 13.58 2.89
C THR A 133 0.73 13.82 4.04
N LYS A 134 1.89 14.44 3.83
CA LYS A 134 2.87 14.77 4.90
C LYS A 134 2.31 15.75 5.92
N LYS A 135 1.52 16.74 5.49
CA LYS A 135 0.87 17.69 6.40
C LYS A 135 -0.22 17.01 7.23
N MET A 136 -0.98 16.12 6.62
CA MET A 136 -1.94 15.26 7.32
C MET A 136 -1.23 14.34 8.34
N HIS A 137 -0.12 13.72 7.96
CA HIS A 137 0.72 12.91 8.87
C HIS A 137 1.28 13.75 10.03
N ALA A 138 1.77 14.96 9.74
CA ALA A 138 2.29 15.87 10.78
C ALA A 138 1.20 16.34 11.76
N GLN A 139 -0.06 16.41 11.31
CA GLN A 139 -1.20 16.78 12.16
C GLN A 139 -1.81 15.58 12.91
N MET A 140 -1.65 14.34 12.41
CA MET A 140 -2.25 13.12 12.97
C MET A 140 -1.25 12.12 13.60
N GLY A 141 0.04 12.44 13.68
CA GLY A 141 1.06 11.58 14.27
C GLY A 141 1.53 10.44 13.35
N SER A 142 2.61 9.73 13.74
CA SER A 142 3.33 8.77 12.86
C SER A 142 2.60 7.47 12.54
N SER A 143 1.35 7.28 12.99
CA SER A 143 0.59 6.03 12.85
C SER A 143 0.04 5.75 11.44
N PHE A 144 0.49 6.48 10.41
CA PHE A 144 -0.08 6.42 9.06
C PHE A 144 0.90 5.96 7.97
N GLN A 145 2.13 5.60 8.32
CA GLN A 145 3.09 5.09 7.33
C GLN A 145 2.88 3.58 7.16
N HIS A 146 2.52 3.16 5.94
CA HIS A 146 2.01 1.84 5.50
C HIS A 146 0.48 1.74 5.44
N ILE A 147 -0.11 2.53 4.54
CA ILE A 147 -1.16 2.02 3.66
C ILE A 147 -0.40 1.26 2.56
N ASN A 148 -0.65 -0.04 2.41
CA ASN A 148 -0.31 -0.73 1.17
C ASN A 148 -1.12 -0.04 0.06
N LEU A 149 -0.45 0.73 -0.78
CA LEU A 149 -1.00 1.23 -2.03
C LEU A 149 -1.00 0.11 -3.08
N GLY A 150 -1.67 -0.99 -2.76
CA GLY A 150 -2.24 -1.86 -3.79
C GLY A 150 -3.36 -1.09 -4.48
N ASP A 151 -3.42 -1.18 -5.81
CA ASP A 151 -4.38 -0.46 -6.65
C ASP A 151 -5.81 -0.62 -6.12
N GLY A 152 -6.45 0.50 -5.84
CA GLY A 152 -7.78 0.49 -5.28
C GLY A 152 -8.22 1.85 -4.79
N GLU A 153 -8.54 2.74 -5.73
CA GLU A 153 -9.38 3.93 -5.48
C GLU A 153 -10.78 3.58 -4.89
N GLU A 154 -11.06 2.31 -4.59
CA GLU A 154 -12.35 1.82 -4.09
C GLU A 154 -12.61 2.08 -2.60
N GLY A 155 -11.59 2.47 -1.82
CA GLY A 155 -11.71 2.76 -0.38
C GLY A 155 -11.80 4.25 -0.01
N ALA A 156 -11.52 5.16 -0.95
CA ALA A 156 -11.46 6.59 -0.67
C ALA A 156 -12.87 7.14 -0.31
N GLY A 157 -13.07 7.52 0.95
CA GLY A 157 -14.34 8.05 1.46
C GLY A 157 -15.29 7.00 2.07
N LEU A 158 -14.89 5.73 2.15
CA LEU A 158 -15.62 4.74 2.94
C LEU A 158 -15.35 4.93 4.45
N PRO A 159 -16.27 4.51 5.33
CA PRO A 159 -16.07 4.63 6.77
C PRO A 159 -14.78 3.93 7.21
N SER A 160 -14.02 4.61 8.06
CA SER A 160 -12.80 4.11 8.70
C SER A 160 -12.82 4.52 10.17
N GLY A 161 -12.06 3.85 11.02
CA GLY A 161 -12.00 4.19 12.44
C GLY A 161 -10.61 4.05 13.03
N GLN A 162 -10.34 4.84 14.07
CA GLN A 162 -9.09 4.79 14.82
C GLN A 162 -9.39 4.80 16.31
N THR A 163 -8.68 3.94 17.04
CA THR A 163 -8.67 3.85 18.49
C THR A 163 -7.22 3.91 18.97
N ASP A 164 -7.02 3.99 20.29
CA ASP A 164 -5.67 3.93 20.88
C ASP A 164 -4.98 2.56 20.68
N ALA A 165 -5.77 1.50 20.43
CA ALA A 165 -5.28 0.12 20.31
C ALA A 165 -5.12 -0.36 18.86
N TYR A 166 -5.94 0.15 17.94
CA TYR A 166 -5.91 -0.24 16.52
C TYR A 166 -6.59 0.82 15.63
N SER A 167 -6.24 0.82 14.34
CA SER A 167 -6.97 1.51 13.28
C SER A 167 -7.54 0.52 12.28
N TRP A 168 -8.58 0.91 11.54
CA TRP A 168 -9.13 0.08 10.47
C TRP A 168 -9.64 0.94 9.31
N THR A 169 -9.51 0.38 8.11
CA THR A 169 -9.97 0.93 6.84
C THR A 169 -10.68 -0.17 6.05
N GLN A 170 -11.35 0.18 4.95
CA GLN A 170 -12.06 -0.81 4.15
C GLN A 170 -12.14 -0.42 2.68
N THR A 171 -12.35 -1.43 1.85
CA THR A 171 -12.88 -1.31 0.48
C THR A 171 -14.31 -1.87 0.44
N LYS A 172 -14.88 -2.09 -0.74
CA LYS A 172 -16.16 -2.81 -0.86
C LYS A 172 -16.02 -4.31 -0.55
N SER A 173 -14.87 -4.91 -0.85
CA SER A 173 -14.59 -6.34 -0.66
C SER A 173 -13.95 -6.66 0.69
N GLU A 174 -13.18 -5.74 1.27
CA GLU A 174 -12.26 -6.06 2.36
C GLU A 174 -12.28 -5.04 3.49
N VAL A 175 -11.81 -5.47 4.66
CA VAL A 175 -11.50 -4.61 5.81
C VAL A 175 -10.07 -4.88 6.25
N GLU A 176 -9.26 -3.83 6.36
CA GLU A 176 -7.89 -3.91 6.87
C GLU A 176 -7.84 -3.31 8.27
N ILE A 177 -7.29 -4.04 9.23
CA ILE A 177 -7.12 -3.62 10.63
C ILE A 177 -5.63 -3.60 10.94
N ARG A 178 -5.17 -2.48 11.50
CA ARG A 178 -3.78 -2.26 11.89
C ARG A 178 -3.66 -2.11 13.39
N VAL A 179 -2.82 -2.94 14.00
CA VAL A 179 -2.55 -2.97 15.44
C VAL A 179 -1.07 -2.66 15.67
N PRO A 180 -0.72 -1.50 16.25
CA PRO A 180 0.66 -1.19 16.61
C PRO A 180 1.23 -2.24 17.56
N LEU A 181 2.46 -2.71 17.28
CA LEU A 181 3.13 -3.70 18.12
C LEU A 181 4.09 -3.01 19.11
N PRO A 182 4.17 -3.49 20.36
CA PRO A 182 5.16 -2.97 21.30
C PRO A 182 6.59 -3.35 20.86
N SER A 183 7.57 -2.55 21.29
CA SER A 183 8.97 -2.78 20.92
C SER A 183 9.43 -4.18 21.32
N GLY A 184 9.92 -4.93 20.33
CA GLY A 184 10.42 -6.30 20.52
C GLY A 184 9.40 -7.42 20.22
N ALA A 185 8.10 -7.12 20.08
CA ALA A 185 7.11 -8.14 19.72
C ALA A 185 7.39 -8.71 18.32
N LYS A 186 7.23 -10.03 18.17
CA LYS A 186 7.42 -10.75 16.90
C LYS A 186 6.12 -11.42 16.47
N ALA A 187 6.08 -11.94 15.24
CA ALA A 187 4.92 -12.66 14.73
C ALA A 187 4.42 -13.78 15.66
N ARG A 188 5.33 -14.51 16.33
CA ARG A 188 4.98 -15.56 17.32
C ARG A 188 4.23 -15.06 18.55
N ASP A 189 4.32 -13.77 18.84
CA ASP A 189 3.68 -13.11 19.97
C ASP A 189 2.26 -12.63 19.61
N CYS A 190 1.89 -12.70 18.32
CA CYS A 190 0.57 -12.36 17.80
C CYS A 190 -0.29 -13.62 17.70
N LYS A 191 -1.53 -13.54 18.20
CA LYS A 191 -2.56 -14.58 18.07
C LYS A 191 -3.78 -13.96 17.43
N VAL A 192 -4.03 -14.33 16.18
CA VAL A 192 -5.21 -13.92 15.41
C VAL A 192 -6.08 -15.14 15.16
N LYS A 193 -7.38 -15.03 15.43
CA LYS A 193 -8.38 -16.05 15.11
C LYS A 193 -9.53 -15.42 14.35
N PHE A 194 -9.79 -15.95 13.17
CA PHE A 194 -10.92 -15.57 12.32
C PHE A 194 -12.11 -16.48 12.61
N GLY A 195 -13.27 -15.87 12.84
CA GLY A 195 -14.57 -16.53 12.82
C GLY A 195 -15.45 -15.86 11.76
N GLY A 196 -16.49 -16.56 11.30
CA GLY A 196 -17.35 -16.05 10.23
C GLY A 196 -18.04 -14.71 10.56
N THR A 197 -18.21 -14.39 11.83
CA THR A 197 -18.74 -13.10 12.33
C THR A 197 -17.97 -12.60 13.55
N SER A 198 -16.78 -13.13 13.81
CA SER A 198 -16.01 -12.79 15.00
C SER A 198 -14.52 -12.70 14.72
N LEU A 199 -13.83 -11.84 15.46
CA LEU A 199 -12.39 -11.67 15.36
C LEU A 199 -11.78 -11.61 16.75
N SER A 200 -10.71 -12.38 16.96
CA SER A 200 -9.87 -12.29 18.14
C SER A 200 -8.44 -11.94 17.73
N VAL A 201 -7.92 -10.85 18.30
CA VAL A 201 -6.55 -10.37 18.11
C VAL A 201 -5.93 -10.13 19.48
N ALA A 202 -4.91 -10.91 19.81
CA ALA A 202 -4.13 -10.76 21.02
C ALA A 202 -2.65 -10.66 20.69
N VAL A 203 -1.96 -9.68 21.28
CA VAL A 203 -0.52 -9.49 21.14
C VAL A 203 0.10 -9.62 22.53
N ALA A 204 1.06 -10.53 22.69
CA ALA A 204 1.71 -10.73 23.98
C ALA A 204 2.48 -9.47 24.40
N GLY A 205 2.21 -8.98 25.62
CA GLY A 205 2.79 -7.75 26.14
C GLY A 205 1.98 -6.48 25.81
N ALA A 206 0.89 -6.58 25.03
CA ALA A 206 -0.09 -5.51 24.87
C ALA A 206 -1.39 -5.85 25.62
N ALA A 207 -2.19 -4.84 25.97
CA ALA A 207 -3.57 -5.06 26.41
C ALA A 207 -4.36 -5.74 25.28
N ALA A 208 -5.28 -6.64 25.62
CA ALA A 208 -6.08 -7.37 24.63
C ALA A 208 -6.73 -6.39 23.64
N VAL A 209 -6.39 -6.52 22.35
CA VAL A 209 -6.76 -5.55 21.33
C VAL A 209 -8.19 -5.79 20.87
N LEU A 210 -8.53 -7.04 20.56
CA LEU A 210 -9.88 -7.50 20.25
C LEU A 210 -10.08 -8.90 20.84
N ASP A 211 -10.97 -9.05 21.82
CA ASP A 211 -11.29 -10.36 22.40
C ASP A 211 -12.64 -10.86 21.91
N SER A 212 -12.62 -11.87 21.03
CA SER A 212 -13.80 -12.50 20.44
C SER A 212 -14.88 -11.49 20.00
N ALA A 213 -14.44 -10.38 19.40
CA ALA A 213 -15.29 -9.26 19.07
C ALA A 213 -16.23 -9.63 17.92
N SER A 214 -17.51 -9.29 18.04
CA SER A 214 -18.49 -9.53 16.98
C SER A 214 -18.31 -8.49 15.87
N LEU A 215 -18.04 -8.95 14.65
CA LEU A 215 -17.86 -8.12 13.47
C LEU A 215 -19.20 -7.56 12.99
N HIS A 216 -19.16 -6.42 12.30
CA HIS A 216 -20.36 -5.79 11.74
C HIS A 216 -21.11 -6.70 10.76
N ASP A 217 -20.39 -7.47 9.95
CA ASP A 217 -20.99 -8.44 9.02
C ASP A 217 -20.12 -9.69 8.86
N LYS A 218 -20.59 -10.64 8.06
CA LYS A 218 -19.91 -11.89 7.78
C LYS A 218 -18.64 -11.69 6.95
N VAL A 219 -17.61 -12.44 7.32
CA VAL A 219 -16.35 -12.56 6.60
C VAL A 219 -16.17 -14.00 6.12
N ARG A 220 -15.21 -14.23 5.22
CA ARG A 220 -14.76 -15.56 4.80
C ARG A 220 -13.47 -15.91 5.53
N PRO A 221 -13.53 -16.66 6.64
CA PRO A 221 -12.35 -16.86 7.49
C PRO A 221 -11.17 -17.51 6.78
N ASP A 222 -11.45 -18.35 5.79
CA ASP A 222 -10.44 -19.07 4.99
C ASP A 222 -9.71 -18.15 3.99
N GLU A 223 -10.29 -17.00 3.65
CA GLU A 223 -9.71 -15.97 2.77
C GLU A 223 -9.11 -14.80 3.58
N CYS A 224 -9.39 -14.70 4.89
CA CYS A 224 -8.79 -13.72 5.77
C CYS A 224 -7.31 -14.03 6.04
N THR A 225 -6.48 -13.00 6.11
CA THR A 225 -5.04 -13.14 6.36
C THR A 225 -4.56 -12.18 7.44
N TRP A 226 -3.40 -12.47 8.02
CA TRP A 226 -2.70 -11.52 8.89
C TRP A 226 -1.20 -11.57 8.64
N SER A 227 -0.54 -10.44 8.80
CA SER A 227 0.90 -10.30 8.64
C SER A 227 1.45 -9.30 9.64
N VAL A 228 2.76 -9.35 9.91
CA VAL A 228 3.45 -8.29 10.64
C VAL A 228 4.27 -7.50 9.65
N SER A 229 4.09 -6.19 9.63
CA SER A 229 4.78 -5.27 8.73
C SER A 229 5.49 -4.16 9.52
N GLY A 230 6.48 -3.53 8.90
CA GLY A 230 7.34 -2.50 9.48
C GLY A 230 8.61 -3.04 10.14
N ASP A 231 9.47 -2.12 10.59
CA ASP A 231 10.72 -2.42 11.29
C ASP A 231 10.88 -1.56 12.56
N GLY A 232 11.67 -2.02 13.51
CA GLY A 232 11.96 -1.30 14.76
C GLY A 232 10.72 -1.01 15.60
N ASP A 233 10.48 0.28 15.86
CA ASP A 233 9.38 0.81 16.67
C ASP A 233 8.11 1.11 15.85
N GLU A 234 8.15 0.99 14.52
CA GLU A 234 6.99 1.22 13.63
C GLU A 234 6.24 -0.06 13.28
N ARG A 235 6.61 -1.18 13.90
CA ARG A 235 6.00 -2.49 13.63
C ARG A 235 4.53 -2.52 13.97
N ALA A 236 3.75 -3.13 13.09
CA ALA A 236 2.32 -3.33 13.29
C ALA A 236 1.88 -4.70 12.78
N LEU A 237 0.88 -5.26 13.45
CA LEU A 237 0.12 -6.41 12.99
C LEU A 237 -0.99 -5.90 12.06
N ILE A 238 -0.99 -6.38 10.83
CA ILE A 238 -1.99 -6.11 9.80
C ILE A 238 -2.91 -7.33 9.72
N VAL A 239 -4.20 -7.11 9.82
CA VAL A 239 -5.24 -8.15 9.73
C VAL A 239 -6.19 -7.76 8.61
N THR A 240 -6.25 -8.59 7.58
CA THR A 240 -7.11 -8.39 6.41
C THR A 240 -8.29 -9.35 6.48
N LEU A 241 -9.50 -8.78 6.48
CA LEU A 241 -10.76 -9.52 6.51
C LEU A 241 -11.43 -9.46 5.13
N GLU A 242 -11.67 -10.63 4.56
CA GLU A 242 -12.42 -10.76 3.31
C GLU A 242 -13.92 -10.79 3.61
N LYS A 243 -14.70 -9.85 3.08
CA LYS A 243 -16.15 -9.80 3.33
C LYS A 243 -16.85 -10.94 2.59
N ALA A 244 -17.84 -11.56 3.24
CA ALA A 244 -18.64 -12.60 2.58
C ALA A 244 -19.48 -12.04 1.41
N SER A 245 -19.84 -10.76 1.49
CA SER A 245 -20.56 -10.00 0.46
C SER A 245 -20.01 -8.58 0.36
N GLU A 246 -19.91 -8.06 -0.86
CA GLU A 246 -19.53 -6.67 -1.09
C GLU A 246 -20.48 -5.71 -0.36
N GLY A 247 -19.91 -4.69 0.28
CA GLY A 247 -20.71 -3.71 1.00
C GLY A 247 -19.87 -2.79 1.88
N THR A 248 -20.54 -1.79 2.45
CA THR A 248 -19.90 -0.77 3.30
C THR A 248 -20.23 -1.05 4.76
N TRP A 249 -19.20 -1.26 5.56
CA TRP A 249 -19.33 -1.40 7.02
C TRP A 249 -19.35 -0.01 7.64
N ARG A 250 -20.34 0.31 8.48
CA ARG A 250 -20.37 1.62 9.14
C ARG A 250 -19.40 1.69 10.31
N GLU A 251 -19.22 0.54 10.96
CA GLU A 251 -18.36 0.33 12.11
C GLU A 251 -17.66 -1.02 11.92
N LEU A 252 -16.52 -1.24 12.59
CA LEU A 252 -15.82 -2.52 12.55
C LEU A 252 -16.59 -3.61 13.29
N LEU A 253 -17.15 -3.25 14.44
CA LEU A 253 -17.81 -4.16 15.36
C LEU A 253 -19.33 -4.00 15.26
N ALA A 254 -20.06 -5.08 15.47
CA ALA A 254 -21.51 -5.02 15.64
C ALA A 254 -21.84 -4.22 16.91
N ALA A 255 -22.86 -3.37 16.82
CA ALA A 255 -23.41 -2.70 17.98
C ALA A 255 -23.89 -3.77 18.99
N GLN A 256 -23.39 -3.71 20.23
CA GLN A 256 -23.90 -4.58 21.28
C GLN A 256 -25.38 -4.24 21.52
N ALA A 257 -26.26 -5.19 21.25
CA ALA A 257 -27.65 -5.08 21.64
C ALA A 257 -27.71 -4.90 23.16
N ARG A 258 -28.20 -3.74 23.60
CA ARG A 258 -28.49 -3.45 25.01
C ARG A 258 -29.67 -4.27 25.51
#